data_AF-A0A926W6N2-F1
#
_entry.id   AF-A0A926W6N2-F1
#
_cell.length_a   1.000
_cell.length_b   1.000
_cell.length_c   1.000
_cell.angle_alpha   90.00
_cell.angle_beta   90.00
_cell.angle_gamma   90.00
#
_symmetry.space_group_name_H-M   'P 1'
#
loop_
_entity.id
_entity.type
_entity.pdbx_description
1 polymer ?
#
loop_
_entity_poly.entity_id
_entity_poly.type
_entity_poly.pdbx_seq_one_letter_code
_entity_poly.pdbx_strand_id
1 'polypeptide(L)' 'MTTVSFPHQGTIYLSEALRQGGDTKKRPVLVVSIDVRNQYSSTLLVVPFSSDVD' A
#
# COMPACT_ATOMS: atom_id res chain seq x y z
N MET A 1 12.86 19.61 13.48
CA MET A 1 12.48 18.19 13.69
C MET A 1 11.93 17.67 12.38
N THR A 2 12.64 16.78 11.69
CA THR A 2 12.11 16.11 10.50
C THR A 2 11.11 15.08 10.99
N THR A 3 9.81 15.36 10.81
CA THR A 3 8.76 14.37 11.10
C THR A 3 9.00 13.17 10.19
N VAL A 4 9.32 12.01 10.77
CA VAL A 4 9.45 10.77 10.00
C VAL A 4 8.07 10.46 9.42
N SER A 5 7.93 10.63 8.11
CA SER A 5 6.69 10.34 7.39
C SER A 5 6.57 8.84 7.22
N PHE A 6 5.45 8.26 7.66
CA PHE A 6 5.12 6.86 7.45
C PHE A 6 3.73 6.73 6.78
N PRO A 7 3.40 5.57 6.18
CA PRO A 7 2.10 5.38 5.53
C PRO A 7 0.94 5.31 6.54
N HIS A 8 -0.10 6.11 6.36
CA HIS A 8 -1.26 6.13 7.24
C HIS A 8 -2.42 5.29 6.69
N GLN A 9 -3.21 4.71 7.58
CA GLN A 9 -4.45 4.03 7.24
C GLN A 9 -5.36 4.96 6.41
N GLY A 10 -6.00 4.42 5.38
CA GLY A 10 -6.86 5.19 4.48
C GLY A 10 -6.13 5.94 3.36
N THR A 11 -4.79 5.92 3.34
CA THR A 11 -4.00 6.56 2.28
C THR A 11 -3.87 5.62 1.08
N ILE A 12 -3.91 6.18 -0.13
CA ILE A 12 -3.71 5.44 -1.39
C ILE A 12 -2.26 5.59 -1.84
N TYR A 13 -1.64 4.47 -2.20
CA TYR A 13 -0.29 4.41 -2.78
C TYR A 13 -0.30 3.63 -4.09
N LEU A 14 0.74 3.85 -4.91
CA LEU A 14 0.99 3.04 -6.09
C LEU A 14 1.99 1.93 -5.74
N SER A 15 1.56 0.67 -5.81
CA SER A 15 2.37 -0.50 -5.49
C SER A 15 2.79 -1.24 -6.76
N GLU A 16 4.02 -1.75 -6.79
CA GLU A 16 4.49 -2.67 -7.82
C GLU A 16 3.99 -4.09 -7.50
N ALA A 17 3.35 -4.74 -8.48
CA ALA A 17 2.88 -6.11 -8.30
C ALA A 17 4.04 -7.07 -8.02
N LEU A 18 3.79 -8.07 -7.16
CA LEU A 18 4.76 -9.12 -6.86
C LEU A 18 5.14 -9.84 -8.17
N ARG A 19 6.43 -9.79 -8.52
CA ARG A 19 7.00 -10.30 -9.80
C ARG A 19 6.72 -11.80 -10.06
N GLN A 20 6.26 -12.55 -9.06
CA GLN A 20 6.02 -13.99 -9.16
C GLN A 20 4.84 -14.38 -10.06
N GLY A 21 3.97 -13.45 -10.46
CA GLY A 21 2.79 -13.74 -11.29
C GLY A 21 2.85 -13.28 -12.76
N GLY A 22 3.99 -12.73 -13.21
CA GLY A 22 4.08 -12.12 -14.56
C GLY A 22 3.34 -10.79 -14.72
N ASP A 23 2.63 -10.32 -13.68
CA ASP A 23 2.05 -8.98 -13.65
C ASP A 23 3.15 -7.94 -13.38
N THR A 24 3.39 -7.08 -14.36
CA THR A 24 4.36 -5.98 -14.29
C THR A 24 3.70 -4.63 -13.99
N LYS A 25 2.37 -4.61 -13.85
CA LYS A 25 1.62 -3.37 -13.68
C LYS A 25 1.76 -2.83 -12.26
N LYS A 26 1.90 -1.52 -12.16
CA LYS A 26 1.69 -0.81 -10.91
C LYS A 26 0.19 -0.69 -10.65
N ARG A 27 -0.25 -0.95 -9.42
CA ARG A 27 -1.66 -0.90 -9.03
C ARG A 27 -1.86 0.08 -7.87
N PRO A 28 -2.93 0.89 -7.90
CA PRO A 28 -3.31 1.65 -6.72
C PRO A 28 -3.69 0.68 -5.60
N VAL A 29 -3.25 0.95 -4.38
CA VAL A 29 -3.56 0.17 -3.19
C VAL A 29 -3.96 1.09 -2.04
N LEU A 30 -4.96 0.68 -1.25
CA LEU A 30 -5.38 1.35 -0.02
C LEU A 30 -4.66 0.74 1.18
N VAL A 31 -4.07 1.56 2.04
CA VAL A 31 -3.51 1.10 3.32
C VAL A 31 -4.64 0.81 4.30
N VAL A 32 -4.76 -0.45 4.74
CA VAL A 32 -5.81 -0.88 5.70
C VAL A 32 -5.26 -1.20 7.09
N SER A 33 -3.95 -1.28 7.23
CA SER A 33 -3.29 -1.46 8.54
C SER A 33 -3.27 -0.17 9.35
N ILE A 34 -3.36 -0.31 10.68
CA ILE A 34 -3.39 0.81 11.63
C ILE A 34 -2.06 1.58 11.70
N ASP A 35 -2.13 2.88 11.97
CA ASP A 35 -0.98 3.80 11.96
C ASP A 35 0.16 3.36 12.89
N VAL A 36 -0.15 2.92 14.10
CA VAL A 36 0.88 2.45 15.05
C VAL A 36 1.66 1.26 14.47
N ARG A 37 1.03 0.36 13.71
CA ARG A 37 1.72 -0.75 13.05
C ARG A 37 2.59 -0.22 11.92
N ASN A 38 2.06 0.71 11.13
CA ASN A 38 2.75 1.25 9.95
C ASN A 38 3.99 2.07 10.31
N GLN A 39 3.99 2.68 11.50
CA GLN A 39 5.14 3.43 12.02
C GLN A 39 6.32 2.53 12.41
N TYR A 40 6.06 1.31 12.91
CA TYR A 40 7.09 0.43 13.48
C TYR A 40 7.35 -0.85 12.66
N SER A 41 6.55 -1.14 11.63
CA SER A 41 6.71 -2.33 10.78
C SER A 41 7.39 -2.01 9.44
N SER A 42 8.21 -2.93 8.95
CA SER A 42 8.76 -2.89 7.59
C SER A 42 7.76 -3.32 6.51
N THR A 43 6.55 -3.76 6.89
CA THR A 43 5.53 -4.25 5.97
C THR A 43 4.20 -3.52 6.19
N LEU A 44 3.39 -3.41 5.14
CA LEU A 44 2.04 -2.81 5.19
C LEU A 44 1.01 -3.84 4.77
N LEU A 45 -0.16 -3.81 5.41
CA LEU A 45 -1.36 -4.48 4.90
C LEU A 45 -2.12 -3.50 4.02
N VAL A 46 -2.37 -3.93 2.77
CA VAL A 46 -3.00 -3.10 1.74
C VAL A 46 -4.05 -3.91 0.98
N VAL A 47 -5.02 -3.21 0.39
CA VAL A 47 -6.02 -3.76 -0.52
C VAL A 47 -5.85 -3.12 -1.90
N PRO A 48 -5.66 -3.89 -2.98
CA PRO A 48 -5.52 -3.33 -4.33
C PRO A 48 -6.87 -2.86 -4.89
N PHE A 49 -6.81 -1.79 -5.70
CA PHE A 49 -7.93 -1.35 -6.54
C PHE A 49 -7.87 -2.03 -7.90
N SER A 50 -9.05 -2.36 -8.41
CA SER A 50 -9.27 -2.65 -9.83
C SER A 50 -10.00 -1.47 -10.46
N SER A 51 -9.68 -1.16 -11.72
CA SER A 51 -10.50 -0.27 -12.55
C SER A 51 -11.66 -1.02 -13.23
N ASP A 52 -11.65 -2.35 -13.15
CA ASP A 52 -12.77 -3.20 -13.55
C ASP A 52 -13.83 -3.15 -12.46
N VAL A 53 -15.01 -2.65 -12.79
CA VAL A 53 -16.11 -2.31 -11.86
C VAL A 53 -17.39 -3.10 -12.15
N ASP A 54 -17.32 -4.02 -13.11
CA ASP A 54 -18.46 -4.83 -13.58
C ASP A 54 -18.47 -6.23 -12.95
#